data_AF-A0A960D7Q0-F1
#
_entry.id   AF-A0A960D7Q0-F1
#
_cell.length_a   1.000
_cell.length_b   1.000
_cell.length_c   1.000
_cell.angle_alpha   90.00
_cell.angle_beta   90.00
_cell.angle_gamma   90.00
#
_symmetry.space_group_name_H-M   'P 1'
#
loop_
_entity.id
_entity.type
_entity.pdbx_description
1 polymer ?
#
loop_
_entity_poly.entity_id
_entity_poly.type
_entity_poly.pdbx_seq_one_letter_code
_entity_poly.pdbx_strand_id
1 'polypeptide(L)'
;PGVDGVAFGSNCIHRVRDGQVIELRVPTAGLRSYLAVRGGITVDPVLGSRSYDMLSAIGPRPLRAGDVLPVGAQSGGYPDLDQAPVAAITADRLELRVVPGPRDDWFTDADALVHTDWVASDRSDRVGMRLVGPPLVYREPDRQLPSEGATRGAIQVPPNGQPVLLGPDHPVTGGYPVIGVLADADADSAAQLRPGQHVRLHWYRPRSAAGRAADW
;
A
#
# COMPACT_ATOMS: atom_id res chain seq x y z
N PRO A 1 14.32 -12.54 -11.04
CA PRO A 1 14.51 -13.62 -10.04
C PRO A 1 15.39 -14.72 -10.66
N GLY A 2 15.92 -15.65 -9.88
CA GLY A 2 16.75 -16.75 -10.39
C GLY A 2 16.79 -17.97 -9.48
N VAL A 3 17.27 -19.09 -10.01
CA VAL A 3 17.55 -20.33 -9.28
C VAL A 3 19.00 -20.74 -9.56
N ASP A 4 19.80 -20.92 -8.52
CA ASP A 4 21.24 -21.26 -8.62
C ASP A 4 22.00 -20.37 -9.63
N GLY A 5 21.70 -19.07 -9.61
CA GLY A 5 22.27 -18.07 -10.53
C GLY A 5 21.65 -18.01 -11.93
N VAL A 6 20.78 -18.95 -12.31
CA VAL A 6 20.07 -18.94 -13.61
C VAL A 6 18.80 -18.12 -13.50
N ALA A 7 18.69 -17.05 -14.31
CA ALA A 7 17.55 -16.16 -14.27
C ALA A 7 16.27 -16.82 -14.82
N PHE A 8 15.14 -16.49 -14.19
CA PHE A 8 13.80 -16.72 -14.73
C PHE A 8 12.97 -15.42 -14.67
N GLY A 9 11.84 -15.40 -15.39
CA GLY A 9 10.97 -14.22 -15.50
C GLY A 9 10.18 -13.95 -14.22
N SER A 10 9.87 -12.69 -13.95
CA SER A 10 8.76 -12.39 -13.04
C SER A 10 7.43 -12.81 -13.67
N ASN A 11 6.40 -13.06 -12.86
CA ASN A 11 5.05 -13.40 -13.32
C ASN A 11 4.94 -14.72 -14.09
N CYS A 12 5.89 -15.64 -13.93
CA CYS A 12 5.81 -16.99 -14.49
C CYS A 12 5.97 -18.07 -13.41
N ILE A 13 5.41 -19.25 -13.69
CA ILE A 13 5.68 -20.45 -12.89
C ILE A 13 7.09 -20.94 -13.20
N HIS A 14 7.81 -21.31 -12.14
CA HIS A 14 9.13 -21.93 -12.25
C HIS A 14 9.21 -23.14 -11.32
N ARG A 15 9.80 -24.24 -11.81
CA ARG A 15 9.97 -25.47 -11.03
C ARG A 15 11.33 -25.46 -10.36
N VAL A 16 11.35 -25.67 -9.05
CA VAL A 16 12.55 -25.70 -8.23
C VAL A 16 12.69 -27.10 -7.64
N ARG A 17 13.89 -27.68 -7.71
CA ARG A 17 14.22 -28.99 -7.16
C ARG A 17 14.74 -28.88 -5.73
N ASP A 18 14.72 -30.00 -5.03
CA ASP A 18 15.35 -30.11 -3.72
C ASP A 18 16.83 -29.68 -3.78
N GLY A 19 17.26 -28.95 -2.76
CA GLY A 19 18.61 -28.38 -2.64
C GLY A 19 18.89 -27.10 -3.43
N GLN A 20 18.00 -26.66 -4.33
CA GLN A 20 18.23 -25.44 -5.12
C GLN A 20 17.87 -24.16 -4.36
N VAL A 21 18.53 -23.05 -4.72
CA VAL A 21 18.38 -21.75 -4.06
C VAL A 21 17.63 -20.77 -4.95
N ILE A 22 16.55 -20.17 -4.43
CA ILE A 22 15.80 -19.10 -5.09
C ILE A 22 16.36 -17.74 -4.66
N GLU A 23 16.66 -16.88 -5.64
CA GLU A 23 17.19 -15.53 -5.39
C GLU A 23 16.33 -14.45 -6.06
N LEU A 24 15.97 -13.42 -5.28
CA LEU A 24 15.30 -12.22 -5.78
C LEU A 24 16.32 -11.07 -5.85
N ARG A 25 16.53 -10.53 -7.05
CA ARG A 25 17.41 -9.38 -7.26
C ARG A 25 16.70 -8.07 -6.92
N VAL A 26 17.49 -7.02 -6.68
CA VAL A 26 16.97 -5.67 -6.42
C VAL A 26 16.16 -5.17 -7.63
N PRO A 27 14.90 -4.72 -7.43
CA PRO A 27 14.07 -4.22 -8.51
C PRO A 27 14.54 -2.84 -8.99
N THR A 28 14.40 -2.58 -10.30
CA THR A 28 14.61 -1.24 -10.87
C THR A 28 13.37 -0.35 -10.76
N ALA A 29 12.18 -0.96 -10.70
CA ALA A 29 10.89 -0.30 -10.49
C ALA A 29 10.04 -1.13 -9.50
N GLY A 30 9.20 -0.44 -8.72
CA GLY A 30 8.43 -1.07 -7.65
C GLY A 30 9.24 -1.32 -6.37
N LEU A 31 8.55 -1.74 -5.32
CA LEU A 31 9.12 -1.91 -3.97
C LEU A 31 8.87 -3.30 -3.39
N ARG A 32 7.72 -3.92 -3.69
CA ARG A 32 7.28 -5.16 -3.05
C ARG A 32 7.11 -6.26 -4.08
N SER A 33 7.75 -7.41 -3.82
CA SER A 33 7.61 -8.63 -4.63
C SER A 33 6.95 -9.73 -3.81
N TYR A 34 6.19 -10.59 -4.48
CA TYR A 34 5.51 -11.74 -3.88
C TYR A 34 6.12 -13.03 -4.39
N LEU A 35 6.60 -13.88 -3.48
CA LEU A 35 7.04 -15.24 -3.78
C LEU A 35 5.94 -16.20 -3.35
N ALA A 36 5.32 -16.88 -4.31
CA ALA A 36 4.34 -17.92 -4.05
C ALA A 36 4.94 -19.30 -4.30
N VAL A 37 4.54 -20.27 -3.47
CA VAL A 37 4.89 -21.67 -3.64
C VAL A 37 3.61 -22.50 -3.68
N ARG A 38 3.56 -23.51 -4.54
CA ARG A 38 2.43 -24.43 -4.61
C ARG A 38 2.24 -25.15 -3.28
N GLY A 39 1.01 -25.14 -2.76
CA GLY A 39 0.68 -25.61 -1.40
C GLY A 39 0.65 -24.49 -0.36
N GLY A 40 1.25 -23.33 -0.66
CA GLY A 40 1.33 -22.18 0.23
C GLY A 40 2.34 -22.34 1.35
N ILE A 41 2.66 -21.23 2.02
CA ILE A 41 3.48 -21.23 3.24
C ILE A 41 2.56 -21.51 4.43
N THR A 42 2.75 -22.64 5.10
CA THR A 42 1.81 -23.18 6.10
C THR A 42 2.28 -22.99 7.53
N VAL A 43 2.61 -21.75 7.88
CA VAL A 43 2.80 -21.36 9.29
C VAL A 43 1.46 -21.33 10.04
N ASP A 44 1.50 -21.39 11.36
CA ASP A 44 0.30 -21.34 12.20
C ASP A 44 -0.43 -20.01 12.01
N PRO A 45 -1.75 -20.02 11.77
CA PRO A 45 -2.52 -18.79 11.66
C PRO A 45 -2.74 -18.16 13.04
N VAL A 46 -2.73 -16.82 13.09
CA VAL A 46 -3.11 -16.02 14.26
C VAL A 46 -4.38 -15.26 13.90
N LEU A 47 -5.42 -15.38 14.72
CA LEU A 47 -6.76 -14.82 14.43
C LEU A 47 -7.31 -15.25 13.05
N GLY A 48 -7.00 -16.47 12.62
CA GLY A 48 -7.44 -17.02 11.33
C GLY A 48 -6.64 -16.51 10.10
N SER A 49 -5.60 -15.69 10.28
CA SER A 49 -4.77 -15.15 9.20
C SER A 49 -3.30 -15.55 9.34
N ARG A 50 -2.55 -15.53 8.23
CA ARG A 50 -1.09 -15.69 8.18
C ARG A 50 -0.35 -14.39 7.87
N SER A 51 -1.06 -13.27 7.79
CA SER A 51 -0.47 -11.95 7.60
C SER A 51 0.21 -11.47 8.89
N TYR A 52 1.28 -10.71 8.74
CA TYR A 52 1.91 -9.98 9.83
C TYR A 52 1.45 -8.53 9.81
N ASP A 53 0.97 -8.03 10.94
CA ASP A 53 0.64 -6.63 11.18
C ASP A 53 1.83 -5.94 11.86
N MET A 54 2.45 -4.97 11.18
CA MET A 54 3.59 -4.21 11.68
C MET A 54 3.26 -3.31 12.87
N LEU A 55 2.01 -2.82 12.96
CA LEU A 55 1.59 -1.90 14.01
C LEU A 55 1.36 -2.64 15.33
N SER A 56 0.61 -3.75 15.27
CA SER A 56 0.24 -4.52 16.45
C SER A 56 1.19 -5.67 16.78
N ALA A 57 2.12 -6.00 15.87
CA ALA A 57 3.00 -7.15 15.93
C ALA A 57 2.27 -8.50 16.02
N ILE A 58 1.06 -8.58 15.47
CA ILE A 58 0.23 -9.79 15.43
C ILE A 58 0.52 -10.59 14.15
N GLY A 59 0.58 -11.91 14.28
CA GLY A 59 0.82 -12.84 13.18
C GLY A 59 2.25 -13.39 13.13
N PRO A 60 2.61 -14.13 12.07
CA PRO A 60 3.95 -14.67 11.90
C PRO A 60 4.99 -13.55 11.83
N ARG A 61 5.96 -13.54 12.74
CA ARG A 61 6.99 -12.48 12.80
C ARG A 61 7.75 -12.31 11.47
N PRO A 62 8.36 -11.14 11.21
CA PRO A 62 9.25 -10.95 10.08
C PRO A 62 10.34 -12.03 10.04
N LEU A 63 10.60 -12.51 8.83
CA LEU A 63 11.55 -13.59 8.56
C LEU A 63 12.97 -13.17 8.93
N ARG A 64 13.76 -14.14 9.38
CA ARG A 64 15.18 -14.01 9.70
C ARG A 64 15.97 -15.13 9.04
N ALA A 65 17.27 -14.90 8.85
CA ALA A 65 18.16 -15.94 8.40
C ALA A 65 18.10 -17.15 9.35
N GLY A 66 17.96 -18.34 8.78
CA GLY A 66 17.80 -19.60 9.53
C GLY A 66 16.34 -20.01 9.79
N ASP A 67 15.35 -19.17 9.49
CA ASP A 67 13.95 -19.58 9.58
C ASP A 67 13.62 -20.67 8.54
N VAL A 68 12.92 -21.72 8.98
CA VAL A 68 12.45 -22.82 8.12
C VAL A 68 10.95 -22.69 7.95
N LEU A 69 10.50 -22.50 6.70
CA LEU A 69 9.08 -22.31 6.38
C LEU A 69 8.49 -23.60 5.78
N PRO A 70 7.44 -24.17 6.40
CA PRO A 70 6.78 -25.35 5.84
C PRO A 70 5.98 -24.98 4.59
N VAL A 71 6.01 -25.88 3.61
CA VAL A 71 5.18 -25.82 2.40
C VAL A 71 4.02 -26.78 2.55
N GLY A 72 2.81 -26.31 2.25
CA GLY A 72 1.60 -27.13 2.36
C GLY A 72 1.56 -28.30 1.39
N ALA A 73 0.74 -29.30 1.71
CA ALA A 73 0.53 -30.45 0.85
C ALA A 73 0.00 -30.04 -0.54
N GLN A 74 0.48 -30.74 -1.57
CA GLN A 74 0.02 -30.53 -2.94
C GLN A 74 -1.09 -31.53 -3.27
N SER A 75 -2.23 -31.06 -3.79
CA SER A 75 -3.30 -31.93 -4.29
C SER A 75 -3.29 -32.00 -5.82
N GLY A 76 -3.09 -33.20 -6.38
CA GLY A 76 -3.32 -33.51 -7.80
C GLY A 76 -2.39 -32.81 -8.80
N GLY A 77 -2.65 -33.06 -10.09
CA GLY A 77 -2.11 -32.24 -11.19
C GLY A 77 -2.75 -30.86 -11.21
N TYR A 78 -2.07 -29.88 -11.81
CA TYR A 78 -2.60 -28.53 -11.98
C TYR A 78 -2.49 -28.12 -13.45
N PRO A 79 -3.50 -27.44 -14.01
CA PRO A 79 -3.37 -26.85 -15.33
C PRO A 79 -2.50 -25.60 -15.24
N ASP A 80 -1.48 -25.52 -16.07
CA ASP A 80 -0.83 -24.25 -16.40
C ASP A 80 -1.78 -23.48 -17.31
N LEU A 81 -2.41 -22.43 -16.78
CA LEU A 81 -3.36 -21.59 -17.50
C LEU A 81 -2.70 -20.28 -17.92
N ASP A 82 -3.02 -19.83 -19.14
CA ASP A 82 -2.63 -18.50 -19.61
C ASP A 82 -3.18 -17.42 -18.68
N GLN A 83 -2.30 -16.49 -18.29
CA GLN A 83 -2.66 -15.34 -17.47
C GLN A 83 -2.73 -14.09 -18.33
N ALA A 84 -3.62 -13.16 -17.96
CA ALA A 84 -3.65 -11.86 -18.58
C ALA A 84 -2.29 -11.13 -18.39
N PRO A 85 -1.85 -10.34 -19.37
CA PRO A 85 -0.65 -9.52 -19.21
C PRO A 85 -0.73 -8.61 -17.99
N VAL A 86 0.37 -8.52 -17.25
CA VAL A 86 0.49 -7.67 -16.05
C VAL A 86 0.99 -6.29 -16.46
N ALA A 87 0.29 -5.24 -16.03
CA ALA A 87 0.71 -3.86 -16.27
C ALA A 87 2.09 -3.58 -15.63
N ALA A 88 2.93 -2.84 -16.34
CA ALA A 88 4.25 -2.48 -15.83
C ALA A 88 4.14 -1.51 -14.63
N ILE A 89 5.00 -1.71 -13.64
CA ILE A 89 5.18 -0.76 -12.54
C ILE A 89 6.12 0.34 -13.02
N THR A 90 5.68 1.59 -12.95
CA THR A 90 6.50 2.75 -13.33
C THR A 90 7.54 3.10 -12.26
N ALA A 91 8.74 3.50 -12.70
CA ALA A 91 9.74 4.14 -11.84
C ALA A 91 9.60 5.67 -11.84
N ASP A 92 8.83 6.22 -12.77
CA ASP A 92 8.59 7.65 -12.91
C ASP A 92 7.49 8.11 -11.94
N ARG A 93 6.97 9.32 -12.14
CA ARG A 93 5.84 9.84 -11.37
C ARG A 93 4.62 8.94 -11.49
N LEU A 94 4.03 8.62 -10.34
CA LEU A 94 2.79 7.84 -10.26
C LEU A 94 1.58 8.78 -10.15
N GLU A 95 0.55 8.52 -10.95
CA GLU A 95 -0.70 9.26 -10.95
C GLU A 95 -1.77 8.41 -10.26
N LEU A 96 -2.42 8.93 -9.21
CA LEU A 96 -3.41 8.20 -8.41
C LEU A 96 -4.72 8.97 -8.33
N ARG A 97 -5.84 8.25 -8.35
CA ARG A 97 -7.20 8.79 -8.24
C ARG A 97 -7.67 8.72 -6.79
N VAL A 98 -8.28 9.82 -6.35
CA VAL A 98 -8.72 10.05 -4.98
C VAL A 98 -10.20 10.42 -5.00
N VAL A 99 -11.02 9.71 -4.24
CA VAL A 99 -12.38 10.14 -3.92
C VAL A 99 -12.26 11.24 -2.85
N PRO A 100 -12.78 12.45 -3.09
CA PRO A 100 -12.65 13.54 -2.13
C PRO A 100 -13.46 13.30 -0.85
N GLY A 101 -12.92 13.78 0.27
CA GLY A 101 -13.56 13.72 1.58
C GLY A 101 -13.23 12.46 2.41
N PRO A 102 -13.84 12.32 3.61
CA PRO A 102 -14.99 13.09 4.10
C PRO A 102 -14.65 14.40 4.84
N ARG A 103 -13.37 14.72 5.06
CA ARG A 103 -12.92 15.90 5.82
C ARG A 103 -12.20 16.93 4.97
N ASP A 104 -12.46 16.95 3.67
CA ASP A 104 -11.85 17.88 2.73
C ASP A 104 -12.29 19.34 2.95
N ASP A 105 -13.33 19.57 3.76
CA ASP A 105 -13.76 20.86 4.27
C ASP A 105 -12.84 21.43 5.37
N TRP A 106 -12.02 20.60 6.02
CA TRP A 106 -11.10 21.02 7.09
C TRP A 106 -9.94 21.89 6.60
N PHE A 107 -9.65 21.87 5.31
CA PHE A 107 -8.48 22.53 4.73
C PHE A 107 -8.86 23.84 4.06
N THR A 108 -8.01 24.86 4.20
CA THR A 108 -8.20 26.17 3.57
C THR A 108 -8.26 26.05 2.05
N ASP A 109 -7.36 25.23 1.50
CA ASP A 109 -7.30 24.80 0.11
C ASP A 109 -7.04 23.30 0.06
N ALA A 110 -8.09 22.51 -0.24
CA ALA A 110 -7.95 21.07 -0.40
C ALA A 110 -7.45 20.67 -1.80
N ASP A 111 -7.62 21.55 -2.80
CA ASP A 111 -7.19 21.27 -4.17
C ASP A 111 -5.66 21.34 -4.31
N ALA A 112 -4.98 21.97 -3.35
CA ALA A 112 -3.54 21.81 -3.14
C ALA A 112 -3.09 20.33 -3.08
N LEU A 113 -3.93 19.40 -2.62
CA LEU A 113 -3.63 17.97 -2.64
C LEU A 113 -3.38 17.44 -4.05
N VAL A 114 -4.20 17.85 -5.02
CA VAL A 114 -4.15 17.38 -6.42
C VAL A 114 -3.26 18.26 -7.31
N HIS A 115 -2.99 19.50 -6.88
CA HIS A 115 -2.11 20.43 -7.57
C HIS A 115 -0.63 20.39 -7.10
N THR A 116 -0.32 19.56 -6.11
CA THR A 116 1.06 19.36 -5.62
C THR A 116 1.73 18.11 -6.22
N ASP A 117 3.02 18.21 -6.53
CA ASP A 117 3.88 17.06 -6.80
C ASP A 117 4.47 16.57 -5.48
N TRP A 118 3.97 15.45 -4.98
CA TRP A 118 4.36 14.91 -3.68
C TRP A 118 5.53 13.95 -3.82
N VAL A 119 6.38 13.87 -2.79
CA VAL A 119 7.48 12.90 -2.75
C VAL A 119 7.22 11.86 -1.67
N ALA A 120 7.28 10.58 -2.01
CA ALA A 120 7.21 9.50 -1.03
C ALA A 120 8.46 9.50 -0.13
N SER A 121 8.27 9.59 1.18
CA SER A 121 9.37 9.62 2.16
C SER A 121 9.90 8.21 2.47
N ASP A 122 11.17 8.15 2.86
CA ASP A 122 11.86 6.99 3.45
C ASP A 122 11.31 6.55 4.83
N ARG A 123 10.45 7.36 5.44
CA ARG A 123 9.72 7.05 6.68
C ARG A 123 8.40 6.30 6.44
N SER A 124 8.17 5.83 5.22
CA SER A 124 6.97 5.08 4.82
C SER A 124 7.10 3.60 5.17
N ASP A 125 6.00 3.00 5.65
CA ASP A 125 5.95 1.58 6.02
C ASP A 125 4.60 0.94 5.60
N ARG A 126 4.20 -0.18 6.23
CA ARG A 126 2.91 -0.84 5.97
C ARG A 126 1.73 -0.18 6.70
N VAL A 127 1.99 0.64 7.72
CA VAL A 127 0.97 1.40 8.44
C VAL A 127 0.54 2.60 7.61
N GLY A 128 1.51 3.31 7.03
CA GLY A 128 1.21 4.42 6.14
C GLY A 128 2.40 4.93 5.34
N MET A 129 2.10 5.40 4.13
CA MET A 129 3.05 6.08 3.25
C MET A 129 3.00 7.57 3.48
N ARG A 130 4.14 8.16 3.78
CA ARG A 130 4.27 9.58 4.11
C ARG A 130 4.67 10.34 2.85
N LEU A 131 3.87 11.34 2.50
CA LEU A 131 4.17 12.25 1.40
C LEU A 131 4.76 13.55 1.94
N VAL A 132 5.75 14.06 1.21
CA VAL A 132 6.44 15.32 1.54
C VAL A 132 6.21 16.33 0.42
N GLY A 133 5.82 17.54 0.80
CA GLY A 133 5.59 18.67 -0.09
C GLY A 133 5.19 19.93 0.69
N PRO A 134 4.71 20.99 -0.01
CA PRO A 134 4.05 22.12 0.63
C PRO A 134 2.94 21.66 1.59
N PRO A 135 2.93 22.09 2.85
CA PRO A 135 1.98 21.59 3.83
C PRO A 135 0.56 22.07 3.53
N LEU A 136 -0.41 21.16 3.69
CA LEU A 136 -1.82 21.52 3.71
C LEU A 136 -2.17 22.24 5.02
N VAL A 137 -2.95 23.31 4.93
CA VAL A 137 -3.27 24.18 6.06
C VAL A 137 -4.71 23.94 6.52
N TYR A 138 -4.88 23.74 7.82
CA TYR A 138 -6.20 23.61 8.44
C TYR A 138 -6.89 24.97 8.50
N ARG A 139 -8.22 25.00 8.31
CA ARG A 139 -9.04 26.20 8.57
C ARG A 139 -9.04 26.57 10.05
N GLU A 140 -9.10 25.56 10.91
CA GLU A 140 -9.10 25.69 12.37
C GLU A 140 -7.98 24.79 12.95
N PRO A 141 -6.75 25.30 13.12
CA PRO A 141 -5.59 24.48 13.50
C PRO A 141 -5.72 23.76 14.84
N ASP A 142 -6.45 24.35 15.80
CA ASP A 142 -6.63 23.79 17.15
C ASP A 142 -7.86 22.85 17.25
N ARG A 143 -8.61 22.69 16.16
CA ARG A 143 -9.79 21.81 16.13
C ARG A 143 -9.35 20.36 16.19
N GLN A 144 -9.90 19.62 17.15
CA GLN A 144 -9.66 18.20 17.32
C GLN A 144 -10.77 17.38 16.64
N LEU A 145 -10.39 16.33 15.92
CA LEU A 145 -11.33 15.38 15.32
C LEU A 145 -11.54 14.21 16.30
N PRO A 146 -12.78 13.92 16.74
CA PRO A 146 -13.08 12.68 17.43
C PRO A 146 -12.66 11.48 16.58
N SER A 147 -12.09 10.44 17.21
CA SER A 147 -11.61 9.29 16.46
C SER A 147 -12.71 8.65 15.61
N GLU A 148 -12.38 8.34 14.35
CA GLU A 148 -13.30 7.75 13.39
C GLU A 148 -12.65 6.55 12.70
N GLY A 149 -13.48 5.66 12.14
CA GLY A 149 -13.00 4.48 11.42
C GLY A 149 -12.14 4.85 10.22
N ALA A 150 -11.06 4.11 10.02
CA ALA A 150 -10.13 4.32 8.91
C ALA A 150 -10.10 3.13 7.97
N THR A 151 -9.68 3.36 6.72
CA THR A 151 -9.48 2.30 5.72
C THR A 151 -8.15 2.47 5.01
N ARG A 152 -7.62 1.37 4.46
CA ARG A 152 -6.51 1.41 3.51
C ARG A 152 -6.86 2.37 2.37
N GLY A 153 -5.88 3.18 1.96
CA GLY A 153 -6.04 4.19 0.92
C GLY A 153 -6.58 5.53 1.44
N ALA A 154 -7.05 5.64 2.68
CA ALA A 154 -7.41 6.93 3.26
C ALA A 154 -6.17 7.83 3.39
N ILE A 155 -6.33 9.11 3.08
CA ILE A 155 -5.27 10.12 3.10
C ILE A 155 -5.48 11.00 4.33
N GLN A 156 -4.82 10.67 5.42
CA GLN A 156 -4.83 11.49 6.63
C GLN A 156 -3.85 12.66 6.48
N VAL A 157 -4.21 13.81 7.00
CA VAL A 157 -3.31 14.96 7.04
C VAL A 157 -3.11 15.35 8.51
N PRO A 158 -1.97 15.03 9.15
CA PRO A 158 -1.68 15.46 10.52
C PRO A 158 -1.47 16.99 10.62
N PRO A 159 -1.30 17.55 11.83
CA PRO A 159 -1.13 19.00 12.02
C PRO A 159 0.09 19.62 11.31
N ASN A 160 1.06 18.79 10.90
CA ASN A 160 2.20 19.25 10.10
C ASN A 160 1.88 19.46 8.61
N GLY A 161 0.64 19.16 8.18
CA GLY A 161 0.17 19.35 6.82
C GLY A 161 0.69 18.33 5.80
N GLN A 162 1.44 17.30 6.22
CA GLN A 162 2.05 16.32 5.33
C GLN A 162 1.16 15.08 5.19
N PRO A 163 0.62 14.77 3.99
CA PRO A 163 -0.31 13.65 3.83
C PRO A 163 0.29 12.29 4.17
N VAL A 164 -0.53 11.41 4.76
CA VAL A 164 -0.21 10.02 5.06
C VAL A 164 -1.27 9.12 4.44
N LEU A 165 -0.88 8.32 3.46
CA LEU A 165 -1.74 7.33 2.81
C LEU A 165 -1.72 6.06 3.65
N LEU A 166 -2.85 5.69 4.24
CA LEU A 166 -2.95 4.53 5.12
C LEU A 166 -2.73 3.22 4.33
N GLY A 167 -1.80 2.41 4.83
CA GLY A 167 -1.46 1.10 4.29
C GLY A 167 -2.28 -0.03 4.95
N PRO A 168 -2.00 -1.31 4.64
CA PRO A 168 -2.78 -2.44 5.17
C PRO A 168 -2.72 -2.61 6.70
N ASP A 169 -1.71 -2.05 7.38
CA ASP A 169 -1.53 -2.17 8.84
C ASP A 169 -1.98 -0.89 9.57
N HIS A 170 -2.86 -0.10 8.95
CA HIS A 170 -3.41 1.10 9.59
C HIS A 170 -4.22 0.72 10.85
N PRO A 171 -4.25 1.56 11.90
CA PRO A 171 -5.12 1.30 13.04
C PRO A 171 -6.59 1.36 12.62
N VAL A 172 -7.45 0.64 13.34
CA VAL A 172 -8.90 0.60 13.05
C VAL A 172 -9.56 1.99 13.10
N THR A 173 -9.03 2.88 13.93
CA THR A 173 -9.50 4.26 14.08
C THR A 173 -8.34 5.25 14.04
N GLY A 174 -8.60 6.46 13.53
CA GLY A 174 -7.63 7.56 13.53
C GLY A 174 -8.25 8.89 13.97
N GLY A 175 -7.42 9.82 14.41
CA GLY A 175 -7.84 11.16 14.88
C GLY A 175 -7.41 12.32 13.96
N TYR A 176 -6.94 12.02 12.75
CA TYR A 176 -6.55 13.03 11.77
C TYR A 176 -7.59 13.13 10.65
N PRO A 177 -7.91 14.34 10.16
CA PRO A 177 -8.86 14.53 9.08
C PRO A 177 -8.38 13.82 7.81
N VAL A 178 -9.29 13.03 7.24
CA VAL A 178 -9.10 12.36 5.95
C VAL A 178 -9.56 13.28 4.82
N ILE A 179 -8.61 13.81 4.05
CA ILE A 179 -8.87 14.72 2.93
C ILE A 179 -9.44 14.00 1.69
N GLY A 180 -9.20 12.69 1.59
CA GLY A 180 -9.63 11.87 0.47
C GLY A 180 -9.28 10.40 0.69
N VAL A 181 -9.83 9.52 -0.12
CA VAL A 181 -9.54 8.08 -0.11
C VAL A 181 -9.16 7.64 -1.52
N LEU A 182 -8.05 6.92 -1.68
CA LEU A 182 -7.66 6.35 -2.97
C LEU A 182 -8.75 5.44 -3.53
N ALA A 183 -8.88 5.40 -4.86
CA ALA A 183 -9.56 4.30 -5.51
C ALA A 183 -8.86 2.97 -5.16
N ASP A 184 -9.61 1.88 -5.00
CA ASP A 184 -9.09 0.61 -4.47
C ASP A 184 -7.87 0.08 -5.28
N ALA A 185 -7.98 0.05 -6.62
CA ALA A 185 -6.88 -0.36 -7.50
C ALA A 185 -5.64 0.57 -7.41
N ASP A 186 -5.83 1.83 -7.04
CA ASP A 186 -4.75 2.81 -6.90
C ASP A 186 -4.04 2.64 -5.56
N ALA A 187 -4.69 2.04 -4.55
CA ALA A 187 -4.04 1.67 -3.29
C ALA A 187 -3.02 0.55 -3.47
N ASP A 188 -3.21 -0.37 -4.42
CA ASP A 188 -2.21 -1.38 -4.80
C ASP A 188 -1.04 -0.75 -5.55
N SER A 189 -1.32 0.20 -6.45
CA SER A 189 -0.30 0.97 -7.15
C SER A 189 0.56 1.79 -6.19
N ALA A 190 -0.06 2.47 -5.21
CA ALA A 190 0.65 3.23 -4.19
C ALA A 190 1.58 2.34 -3.34
N ALA A 191 1.22 1.07 -3.10
CA ALA A 191 2.07 0.14 -2.36
C ALA A 191 3.38 -0.21 -3.09
N GLN A 192 3.53 0.16 -4.37
CA GLN A 192 4.76 -0.02 -5.14
C GLN A 192 5.65 1.23 -5.21
N LEU A 193 5.21 2.36 -4.65
CA LEU A 193 6.02 3.58 -4.58
C LEU A 193 7.30 3.35 -3.77
N ARG A 194 8.40 3.88 -4.30
CA ARG A 194 9.71 3.87 -3.65
C ARG A 194 9.96 5.20 -2.92
N PRO A 195 10.73 5.21 -1.82
CA PRO A 195 11.24 6.45 -1.27
C PRO A 195 11.93 7.31 -2.34
N GLY A 196 11.59 8.60 -2.38
CA GLY A 196 12.05 9.56 -3.37
C GLY A 196 11.21 9.62 -4.66
N GLN A 197 10.26 8.69 -4.86
CA GLN A 197 9.41 8.69 -6.04
C GLN A 197 8.33 9.77 -5.95
N HIS A 198 8.05 10.39 -7.08
CA HIS A 198 7.04 11.44 -7.22
C HIS A 198 5.62 10.86 -7.37
N VAL A 199 4.64 11.53 -6.77
CA VAL A 199 3.22 11.14 -6.77
C VAL A 199 2.37 12.36 -7.06
N ARG A 200 1.43 12.18 -7.98
CA ARG A 200 0.39 13.15 -8.30
C ARG A 200 -0.98 12.55 -7.99
N LEU A 201 -1.80 13.31 -7.30
CA LEU A 201 -3.14 12.92 -6.93
C LEU A 201 -4.15 13.63 -7.83
N HIS A 202 -5.27 12.98 -8.13
CA HIS A 202 -6.39 13.54 -8.90
C HIS A 202 -7.71 13.24 -8.26
N TRP A 203 -8.60 14.21 -8.23
CA TRP A 203 -9.98 13.92 -7.83
C TRP A 203 -10.65 13.01 -8.85
N TYR A 204 -11.12 11.85 -8.39
CA TYR A 204 -11.84 10.87 -9.20
C TYR A 204 -13.19 11.43 -9.71
N ARG A 205 -13.75 12.37 -8.94
CA ARG A 205 -14.96 13.12 -9.23
C ARG A 205 -14.83 14.53 -8.63
N PRO A 206 -15.58 15.53 -9.11
CA PRO A 206 -15.57 16.86 -8.50
C PRO A 206 -15.85 16.82 -7.00
N ARG A 207 -15.17 17.68 -6.23
CA ARG A 207 -15.49 17.94 -4.82
C ARG A 207 -16.90 18.50 -4.71
N SER A 208 -17.62 18.09 -3.67
CA SER A 208 -18.89 18.72 -3.31
C SER A 208 -18.59 19.92 -2.40
N ALA A 209 -19.30 21.04 -2.59
CA ALA A 209 -19.18 22.16 -1.68
C ALA A 209 -19.59 21.72 -0.26
N ALA A 210 -18.81 22.12 0.75
CA ALA A 210 -19.12 21.88 2.15
C ALA A 210 -20.53 22.41 2.46
N GLY A 211 -21.46 21.53 2.86
CA GLY A 211 -22.83 21.89 3.21
C GLY A 211 -23.94 21.02 2.61
N ARG A 212 -23.65 20.11 1.68
CA ARG A 212 -24.59 19.03 1.35
C ARG A 212 -24.16 17.78 2.11
N ALA A 213 -24.80 17.53 3.25
CA ALA A 213 -24.84 16.18 3.79
C ALA A 213 -25.29 15.27 2.65
N ALA A 214 -24.48 14.26 2.33
CA ALA A 214 -24.98 13.15 1.54
C ALA A 214 -26.04 12.49 2.43
N ASP A 215 -27.31 12.67 2.06
CA ASP A 215 -28.41 11.89 2.61
C ASP A 215 -28.06 10.41 2.34
N TRP A 216 -27.69 9.69 3.40
CA TRP A 216 -27.60 8.22 3.43
C TRP A 216 -28.85 7.69 4.13
#